data_AF-A0A3B8SRX3-F1
#
_entry.id   AF-A0A3B8SRX3-F1
#
_cell.length_a   1.000
_cell.length_b   1.000
_cell.length_c   1.000
_cell.angle_alpha   90.00
_cell.angle_beta   90.00
_cell.angle_gamma   90.00
#
_symmetry.space_group_name_H-M   'P 1'
#
loop_
_entity.id
_entity.type
_entity.pdbx_description
1 polymer ?
#
loop_
_entity_poly.entity_id
_entity_poly.type
_entity_poly.pdbx_seq_one_letter_code
_entity_poly.pdbx_strand_id
1 'polypeptide(L)' 'EVAIDGERCPVVGRVSMDLVTIDVSRLSGHRVGSWVEIMGPTISIDTLATKANTIGYEFLTRLGSRMERTIV' A
#
# COMPACT_ATOMS: atom_id res chain seq x y z
N GLU A 1 -3.76 3.33 4.20
CA GLU A 1 -2.55 3.11 5.01
C GLU A 1 -1.63 2.18 4.22
N VAL A 2 -0.34 2.19 4.53
CA VAL A 2 0.69 1.32 3.94
C VAL A 2 1.60 0.83 5.06
N ALA A 3 2.50 -0.12 4.78
CA ALA A 3 3.54 -0.52 5.72
C ALA A 3 4.93 -0.38 5.10
N ILE A 4 5.91 -0.02 5.93
CA ILE A 4 7.32 0.10 5.56
C ILE A 4 8.11 -0.60 6.67
N ASP A 5 8.97 -1.55 6.29
CA ASP A 5 9.75 -2.37 7.24
C ASP A 5 8.87 -3.04 8.32
N GLY A 6 7.63 -3.43 7.97
CA GLY A 6 6.66 -4.06 8.86
C GLY A 6 5.87 -3.10 9.76
N GLU A 7 6.19 -1.80 9.73
CA GLU A 7 5.49 -0.77 10.50
C GLU A 7 4.41 -0.06 9.67
N ARG A 8 3.23 0.13 10.25
CA ARG A 8 2.09 0.77 9.56
C ARG A 8 2.21 2.30 9.55
N CYS A 9 2.07 2.88 8.38
CA CYS A 9 2.12 4.32 8.15
C CYS A 9 0.85 4.85 7.48
N PRO A 10 0.36 6.03 7.88
CA PRO A 10 -0.81 6.62 7.27
C PRO A 10 -0.45 7.22 5.90
N VAL A 11 -1.38 7.06 4.96
CA VAL A 11 -1.38 7.82 3.69
C VAL A 11 -1.97 9.19 3.99
N VAL A 12 -1.30 10.24 3.55
CA VAL A 12 -1.71 11.63 3.77
C VAL A 12 -2.01 12.32 2.44
N GLY A 13 -3.06 13.13 2.41
CA GLY A 13 -3.54 13.74 1.17
C GLY A 13 -4.27 12.77 0.24
N ARG A 14 -4.40 13.14 -1.04
CA ARG A 14 -5.09 12.34 -2.06
C ARG A 14 -4.11 11.38 -2.73
N VAL A 15 -4.58 10.17 -3.03
CA VAL A 15 -3.90 9.25 -3.96
C VAL A 15 -3.95 9.87 -5.36
N SER A 16 -2.79 10.00 -6.01
CA SER A 16 -2.66 10.49 -7.37
C SER A 16 -2.57 9.32 -8.36
N MET A 17 -2.49 9.60 -9.66
CA MET A 17 -2.41 8.55 -10.69
C MET A 17 -1.18 7.64 -10.51
N ASP A 18 -0.03 8.22 -10.14
CA ASP A 18 1.25 7.49 -10.05
C ASP A 18 1.95 7.67 -8.70
N LEU A 19 1.44 8.54 -7.83
CA LEU A 19 2.10 8.90 -6.56
C LEU A 19 1.12 8.84 -5.39
N VAL A 20 1.66 8.47 -4.23
CA VAL A 20 0.98 8.52 -2.93
C VAL A 20 1.94 9.11 -1.90
N THR A 21 1.42 9.99 -1.04
CA THR A 21 2.20 10.60 0.04
C THR A 21 1.95 9.83 1.33
N ILE A 22 3.02 9.48 2.03
CA ILE A 22 2.99 8.68 3.24
C ILE A 22 3.69 9.49 4.33
N ASP A 23 3.08 9.59 5.52
CA ASP A 23 3.76 10.19 6.67
C ASP A 23 4.65 9.15 7.34
N VAL A 24 5.96 9.40 7.24
CA VAL A 24 7.04 8.55 7.76
C VAL A 24 7.72 9.14 9.00
N SER A 25 7.14 10.20 9.59
CA SER A 25 7.75 10.94 10.72
C SER A 25 8.04 10.09 11.94
N ARG A 26 7.37 8.93 12.07
CA ARG A 26 7.55 7.99 13.19
C ARG A 26 8.52 6.85 12.88
N LEU A 27 8.91 6.68 11.61
CA LEU A 27 9.82 5.62 11.20
C LEU A 27 11.26 6.09 11.32
N SER A 28 12.14 5.19 11.76
CA SER A 28 13.59 5.37 11.71
C SER A 28 14.20 4.39 10.70
N GLY A 29 15.27 4.78 10.01
CA GLY A 29 16.03 3.89 9.12
C GLY A 29 15.45 3.66 7.70
N HIS A 30 14.29 4.21 7.38
CA HIS A 30 13.76 4.19 6.02
C HIS A 30 14.60 5.08 5.09
N ARG A 31 14.67 4.72 3.81
CA ARG A 31 15.41 5.46 2.79
C ARG A 31 14.72 5.40 1.43
N VAL A 32 15.19 6.22 0.50
CA VAL A 32 14.77 6.09 -0.91
C VAL A 32 15.08 4.66 -1.39
N GLY A 33 14.08 4.00 -1.98
CA GLY A 33 14.15 2.60 -2.40
C GLY A 33 13.75 1.58 -1.34
N SER A 34 13.37 2.00 -0.12
CA SER A 34 12.70 1.11 0.83
C SER A 34 11.41 0.55 0.24
N TRP A 35 11.13 -0.73 0.49
CA TRP A 35 9.89 -1.36 0.06
C TRP A 35 8.71 -0.81 0.85
N VAL A 36 7.63 -0.53 0.13
CA VAL A 36 6.36 -0.12 0.70
C VAL A 36 5.33 -1.19 0.40
N GLU A 37 4.80 -1.82 1.44
CA GLU A 37 3.71 -2.77 1.35
C GLU A 37 2.38 -2.00 1.30
N ILE A 38 1.67 -2.11 0.17
CA ILE A 38 0.29 -1.62 0.04
C ILE A 38 -0.67 -2.67 0.61
N MET A 39 -0.45 -3.94 0.26
CA MET A 39 -1.21 -5.11 0.68
C MET A 39 -0.25 -6.29 0.83
N GLY A 40 -0.36 -7.03 1.93
CA GLY A 40 0.53 -8.14 2.22
C GLY A 40 0.36 -8.68 3.65
N PRO A 41 1.41 -9.28 4.23
CA PRO A 41 1.36 -9.84 5.57
C PRO A 41 1.03 -8.82 6.68
N THR A 42 1.47 -7.56 6.55
CA THR A 42 1.22 -6.51 7.54
C THR A 42 -0.15 -5.85 7.36
N ILE A 43 -0.62 -5.78 6.11
CA ILE A 43 -1.89 -5.15 5.74
C ILE A 43 -2.74 -6.11 4.94
N SER A 44 -3.77 -6.65 5.60
CA SER A 44 -4.74 -7.51 4.93
C SER A 44 -5.55 -6.74 3.89
N ILE A 45 -5.87 -7.44 2.79
CA ILE A 45 -6.71 -6.92 1.71
C ILE A 45 -8.08 -6.46 2.20
N ASP A 46 -8.69 -7.19 3.14
CA ASP A 46 -10.02 -6.87 3.67
C ASP A 46 -10.02 -5.57 4.48
N THR A 47 -8.90 -5.27 5.16
CA THR A 47 -8.73 -3.99 5.87
C THR A 47 -8.73 -2.83 4.88
N LEU A 48 -8.02 -2.96 3.76
CA LEU A 48 -7.98 -1.93 2.71
C LEU A 48 -9.33 -1.77 2.03
N ALA A 49 -9.98 -2.89 1.71
CA ALA A 49 -11.29 -2.92 1.08
C ALA A 49 -12.34 -2.21 1.94
N THR A 50 -12.38 -2.54 3.24
CA THR A 50 -13.28 -1.88 4.20
C THR A 50 -13.04 -0.37 4.24
N LYS A 51 -11.77 0.08 4.31
CA LYS A 51 -11.42 1.51 4.31
C LYS A 51 -11.77 2.22 3.01
N ALA A 52 -11.77 1.50 1.89
CA ALA A 52 -12.12 2.00 0.57
C ALA A 52 -13.62 1.82 0.24
N ASN A 53 -14.45 1.36 1.18
CA ASN A 53 -15.88 1.06 0.97
C ASN A 53 -16.12 0.10 -0.20
N THR A 54 -15.30 -0.94 -0.30
CA THR A 54 -15.39 -1.99 -1.32
C THR A 54 -15.06 -3.37 -0.71
N ILE A 55 -14.84 -4.38 -1.56
CA ILE A 55 -14.48 -5.75 -1.19
C ILE A 55 -13.09 -6.11 -1.71
N GLY A 56 -12.43 -7.09 -1.07
CA GLY A 56 -11.09 -7.51 -1.46
C GLY A 56 -10.98 -7.96 -2.92
N TYR A 57 -12.05 -8.53 -3.47
CA TYR A 57 -12.10 -8.94 -4.87
C TYR A 57 -11.84 -7.78 -5.86
N GLU A 58 -12.35 -6.57 -5.58
CA GLU A 58 -12.08 -5.41 -6.44
C GLU A 58 -10.59 -5.05 -6.45
N PHE A 59 -9.92 -5.14 -5.30
CA PHE A 59 -8.48 -4.88 -5.21
C PHE A 59 -7.65 -5.88 -6.01
N LEU A 60 -8.02 -7.17 -6.01
CA LEU A 60 -7.30 -8.20 -6.76
C LEU A 60 -7.52 -8.11 -8.27
N THR A 61 -8.72 -7.71 -8.70
CA THR A 61 -9.13 -7.77 -10.11
C THR A 61 -8.98 -6.45 -10.86
N ARG A 62 -8.90 -5.32 -10.17
CA ARG A 62 -8.72 -3.98 -10.78
C ARG A 62 -7.26 -3.51 -10.82
N LEU A 63 -6.29 -4.41 -10.66
CA LEU A 63 -4.88 -4.08 -10.88
C LEU A 63 -4.63 -3.82 -12.38
N GLY A 64 -4.20 -2.60 -12.70
CA GLY A 64 -3.93 -2.18 -14.07
C GLY A 64 -2.72 -2.88 -14.70
N SER A 65 -2.57 -2.74 -16.01
CA SER A 65 -1.49 -3.37 -16.79
C SER A 65 -0.09 -2.85 -16.48
N ARG A 66 0.04 -1.74 -15.73
CA ARG A 66 1.33 -1.16 -15.31
C ARG A 66 2.02 -1.97 -14.19
N MET A 67 1.31 -2.91 -13.56
CA MET A 67 1.86 -3.72 -12.47
C MET A 67 2.65 -4.91 -13.03
N GLU A 68 3.92 -5.00 -12.64
CA GLU A 68 4.75 -6.18 -12.89
C GLU A 68 4.22 -7.38 -12.11
N ARG A 69 4.30 -8.56 -12.72
CA ARG A 69 3.85 -9.83 -12.11
C ARG A 69 5.02 -10.79 -12.05
N THR A 70 5.41 -11.15 -10.85
CA THR A 70 6.44 -12.16 -10.57
C THR A 70 5.77 -13.41 -10.03
N ILE A 71 6.06 -14.57 -10.63
CA ILE A 71 5.58 -15.88 -10.16
C ILE A 71 6.77 -16.57 -9.51
N VAL A 72 6.63 -16.87 -8.21
CA VAL A 72 7.68 -17.47 -7.36
C VAL A 72 7.32 -18.91 -7.05
#